data_AF-A0A016VGY2-F1
#
_entry.id   AF-A0A016VGY2-F1
#
_cell.length_a   1.000
_cell.length_b   1.000
_cell.length_c   1.000
_cell.angle_alpha   90.00
_cell.angle_beta   90.00
_cell.angle_gamma   90.00
#
_symmetry.space_group_name_H-M   'P 1'
#
loop_
_entity.id
_entity.type
_entity.pdbx_description
1 polymer ?
#
loop_
_entity_poly.entity_id
_entity_poly.type
_entity_poly.pdbx_seq_one_letter_code
_entity_poly.pdbx_strand_id
1 'polypeptide(L)'
;MRNSMLLLLLLLISIVVVACAEDVVTQSNSSIVVCEGGTAELVCPRGMVISIALANYGRYSARVCYENDDLDDVVPMTQCHNPRTMPTLRKRSVYLVLTR
;
A
#
# COMPACT_ATOMS: atom_id res chain seq x y z
N MET A 1 55.87 3.03 -1.42
CA MET A 1 54.92 3.48 -2.46
C MET A 1 53.82 2.45 -2.77
N ARG A 2 54.14 1.15 -2.92
CA ARG A 2 53.16 0.09 -3.28
C ARG A 2 52.08 -0.19 -2.21
N ASN A 3 52.41 -0.11 -0.91
CA ASN A 3 51.41 -0.23 0.18
C ASN A 3 50.45 0.97 0.24
N SER A 4 50.94 2.19 -0.02
CA SER A 4 50.11 3.40 0.00
C SER A 4 49.09 3.40 -1.13
N MET A 5 49.46 2.87 -2.29
CA MET A 5 48.57 2.74 -3.45
C MET A 5 47.48 1.68 -3.19
N LEU A 6 47.82 0.59 -2.50
CA LEU A 6 46.87 -0.45 -2.10
C LEU A 6 45.86 0.07 -1.06
N LEU A 7 46.33 0.86 -0.08
CA LEU A 7 45.47 1.55 0.89
C LEU A 7 44.50 2.53 0.22
N LEU A 8 44.98 3.34 -0.74
CA LEU A 8 44.10 4.22 -1.52
C LEU A 8 43.07 3.44 -2.34
N LEU A 9 43.46 2.33 -2.96
CA LEU A 9 42.55 1.51 -3.76
C LEU A 9 41.43 0.90 -2.91
N LEU A 10 41.75 0.42 -1.70
CA LEU A 10 40.79 -0.15 -0.76
C LEU A 10 39.77 0.91 -0.27
N LEU A 11 40.22 2.13 0.01
CA LEU A 11 39.36 3.25 0.42
C LEU A 11 38.36 3.64 -0.68
N LEU A 12 38.80 3.66 -1.94
CA LEU A 12 37.93 3.96 -3.09
C LEU A 12 36.85 2.89 -3.29
N ILE A 13 37.19 1.61 -3.08
CA ILE A 13 36.22 0.49 -3.17
C ILE A 13 35.15 0.63 -2.08
N SER A 14 35.52 1.01 -0.85
CA SER A 14 34.54 1.27 0.22
C SER A 14 33.57 2.40 -0.12
N ILE A 15 34.06 3.48 -0.73
CA ILE A 15 33.22 4.63 -1.14
C ILE A 15 32.27 4.25 -2.27
N VAL A 16 32.73 3.49 -3.27
CA VAL A 16 31.90 3.03 -4.41
C VAL A 16 30.81 2.05 -3.96
N VAL A 17 31.12 1.13 -3.04
CA VAL A 17 30.15 0.15 -2.51
C VAL A 17 29.08 0.82 -1.65
N VAL A 18 29.41 1.94 -0.98
CA VAL A 18 28.48 2.68 -0.11
C VAL A 18 27.58 3.66 -0.89
N ALA A 19 27.89 3.97 -2.15
CA ALA A 19 27.08 4.87 -2.97
C ALA A 19 25.79 4.23 -3.51
N CYS A 20 25.66 2.91 -3.45
CA CYS A 20 24.41 2.18 -3.69
C CYS A 20 23.78 1.75 -2.36
N ALA A 21 23.66 2.68 -1.41
CA ALA A 21 22.61 2.57 -0.42
C ALA A 21 21.28 2.70 -1.18
N GLU A 22 20.53 1.60 -1.20
CA GLU A 22 19.22 1.48 -1.83
C GLU A 22 18.37 2.70 -1.48
N ASP A 23 17.76 3.34 -2.48
CA ASP A 23 16.46 3.95 -2.24
C ASP A 23 15.58 2.81 -1.72
N VAL A 24 15.54 2.61 -0.40
CA VAL A 24 14.58 1.72 0.24
C VAL A 24 13.25 2.37 -0.03
N VAL A 25 12.65 2.03 -1.17
CA VAL A 25 11.24 2.24 -1.44
C VAL A 25 10.54 1.48 -0.33
N THR A 26 10.24 2.19 0.75
CA THR A 26 9.36 1.71 1.80
C THR A 26 8.00 1.55 1.13
N GLN A 27 7.75 0.36 0.58
CA GLN A 27 6.48 -0.01 -0.02
C GLN A 27 5.46 -0.07 1.12
N SER A 28 4.92 1.09 1.47
CA SER A 28 3.91 1.24 2.52
C SER A 28 2.60 0.70 1.98
N ASN A 29 2.34 -0.58 2.23
CA ASN A 29 1.03 -1.15 2.00
C ASN A 29 0.07 -0.57 3.06
N SER A 30 -0.66 0.47 2.68
CA SER A 30 -1.74 1.03 3.49
C SER A 30 -3.05 0.29 3.22
N SER A 31 -3.81 -0.03 4.26
CA SER A 31 -5.18 -0.52 4.16
C SER A 31 -6.15 0.51 4.73
N ILE A 32 -7.34 0.59 4.14
CA ILE A 32 -8.44 1.42 4.61
C ILE A 32 -9.73 0.62 4.57
N VAL A 33 -10.59 0.86 5.56
CA VAL A 33 -11.94 0.31 5.63
C VAL A 33 -12.90 1.48 5.66
N VAL A 34 -13.90 1.44 4.78
CA VAL A 34 -14.95 2.45 4.71
C VAL A 34 -16.29 1.76 4.74
N CYS A 35 -17.17 2.22 5.62
CA CYS A 35 -18.53 1.72 5.73
C CYS A 35 -19.42 2.29 4.62
N GLU A 36 -20.55 1.63 4.36
CA GLU A 36 -21.49 2.06 3.33
C GLU A 36 -21.93 3.52 3.55
N GLY A 37 -21.95 4.32 2.48
CA GLY A 37 -22.19 5.77 2.52
C GLY A 37 -20.96 6.62 2.87
N GLY A 38 -19.88 6.03 3.38
CA GLY A 38 -18.62 6.71 3.64
C GLY A 38 -17.80 6.98 2.37
N THR A 39 -16.81 7.88 2.49
CA THR A 39 -15.84 8.19 1.42
C THR A 39 -14.41 7.95 1.90
N ALA A 40 -13.59 7.30 1.07
CA ALA A 40 -12.15 7.16 1.28
C ALA A 40 -11.37 8.05 0.32
N GLU A 41 -10.33 8.69 0.82
CA GLU A 41 -9.30 9.31 0.01
C GLU A 41 -8.02 8.46 0.07
N LEU A 42 -7.49 8.09 -1.10
CA LEU A 42 -6.22 7.39 -1.21
C LEU A 42 -5.18 8.39 -1.72
N VAL A 43 -4.12 8.60 -0.95
CA VAL A 43 -3.08 9.58 -1.27
C VAL A 43 -1.73 8.91 -1.23
N CYS A 44 -0.95 9.11 -2.30
CA CYS A 44 0.47 8.80 -2.30
C CYS A 44 1.31 10.08 -2.26
N PRO A 45 2.53 10.02 -1.70
CA PRO A 45 3.52 11.08 -1.82
C PRO A 45 3.76 11.50 -3.27
N ARG A 46 4.33 12.71 -3.46
CA ARG A 46 4.71 13.19 -4.79
C ARG A 46 5.68 12.21 -5.47
N GLY A 47 5.48 11.97 -6.75
CA GLY A 47 6.27 11.01 -7.55
C GLY A 47 5.85 9.55 -7.41
N MET A 48 4.82 9.23 -6.61
CA MET A 48 4.30 7.88 -6.43
C MET A 48 2.88 7.74 -7.01
N VAL A 49 2.51 6.51 -7.37
CA VAL A 49 1.20 6.16 -7.92
C VAL A 49 0.47 5.15 -7.03
N ILE A 50 -0.86 5.19 -7.03
CA ILE A 50 -1.68 4.21 -6.31
C ILE A 50 -1.72 2.90 -7.12
N SER A 51 -1.34 1.80 -6.46
CA SER A 51 -1.55 0.45 -6.96
C SER A 51 -2.45 -0.32 -6.00
N ILE A 52 -3.61 -0.78 -6.49
CA ILE A 52 -4.57 -1.54 -5.68
C ILE A 52 -4.17 -3.03 -5.70
N ALA A 53 -3.64 -3.50 -4.56
CA ALA A 53 -3.29 -4.91 -4.35
C ALA A 53 -4.53 -5.79 -4.12
N LEU A 54 -5.42 -5.36 -3.22
CA LEU A 54 -6.65 -6.07 -2.85
C LEU A 54 -7.75 -5.07 -2.50
N ALA A 55 -8.99 -5.38 -2.89
CA ALA A 55 -10.16 -4.62 -2.49
C ALA A 55 -11.43 -5.47 -2.60
N ASN A 56 -12.36 -5.26 -1.67
CA ASN A 56 -13.69 -5.83 -1.70
C ASN A 56 -14.72 -4.80 -1.23
N TYR A 57 -15.81 -4.64 -1.99
CA TYR A 57 -17.04 -4.06 -1.50
C TYR A 57 -17.95 -5.20 -1.06
N GLY A 58 -18.23 -5.27 0.24
CA GLY A 58 -18.96 -6.37 0.86
C GLY A 58 -18.63 -6.48 2.33
N ARG A 59 -18.70 -7.69 2.88
CA ARG A 59 -18.53 -7.95 4.31
C ARG A 59 -17.85 -9.30 4.55
N TYR A 60 -16.68 -9.25 5.20
CA TYR A 60 -15.94 -10.41 5.69
C TYR A 60 -15.80 -10.49 7.22
N SER A 61 -16.27 -9.46 7.92
CA SER A 61 -16.24 -9.41 9.38
C SER A 61 -17.58 -8.93 9.90
N ALA A 62 -18.07 -9.61 10.94
CA ALA A 62 -19.30 -9.24 11.62
C ALA A 62 -19.14 -7.96 12.47
N ARG A 63 -17.91 -7.63 12.87
CA ARG A 63 -17.59 -6.50 13.76
C ARG A 63 -17.30 -5.20 13.02
N VAL A 64 -16.84 -5.29 11.77
CA VAL A 64 -16.47 -4.10 10.99
C VAL A 64 -17.74 -3.41 10.50
N CYS A 65 -17.85 -2.09 10.67
CA CYS A 65 -19.04 -1.33 10.25
C CYS A 65 -20.34 -1.91 10.82
N TYR A 66 -20.33 -2.26 12.10
CA TYR A 66 -21.48 -2.69 12.87
C TYR A 66 -21.47 -1.88 14.17
N GLU A 67 -22.56 -1.17 14.44
CA GLU A 67 -22.64 -0.17 15.53
C GLU A 67 -23.12 -0.78 16.85
N ASN A 68 -23.73 -1.97 16.82
CA ASN A 68 -24.27 -2.62 18.01
C ASN A 68 -23.26 -3.65 18.55
N ASP A 69 -22.93 -3.58 19.84
CA ASP A 69 -22.04 -4.57 20.46
C ASP A 69 -22.69 -5.94 20.67
N ASP A 70 -24.02 -6.01 20.58
CA ASP A 70 -24.82 -7.22 20.77
C ASP A 70 -24.85 -8.06 19.48
N LEU A 71 -23.75 -8.76 19.21
CA LEU A 71 -23.63 -9.75 18.13
C LEU A 71 -24.26 -11.11 18.48
N ASP A 72 -24.90 -11.23 19.65
CA ASP A 72 -25.35 -12.50 20.20
C ASP A 72 -26.64 -13.04 19.54
N ASP A 73 -27.50 -12.18 19.00
CA ASP A 73 -28.80 -12.59 18.43
C ASP A 73 -28.79 -12.74 16.90
N VAL A 74 -27.96 -11.97 16.19
CA VAL A 74 -27.88 -12.00 14.72
C VAL A 74 -26.43 -11.79 14.29
N VAL A 75 -25.77 -12.84 13.80
CA VAL A 75 -24.47 -12.73 13.15
C VAL A 75 -24.68 -12.20 11.72
N PRO A 76 -24.24 -10.99 11.38
CA PRO A 76 -24.38 -10.47 10.02
C PRO A 76 -23.55 -11.30 9.03
N MET A 77 -24.06 -11.43 7.79
CA MET A 77 -23.43 -12.21 6.71
C MET A 77 -21.96 -11.81 6.45
N THR A 78 -21.02 -12.73 6.66
CA THR A 78 -19.57 -12.48 6.51
C THR A 78 -18.94 -13.07 5.24
N GLN A 79 -19.74 -13.46 4.25
CA GLN A 79 -19.25 -13.99 2.97
C GLN A 79 -19.70 -13.14 1.76
N CYS A 80 -20.01 -11.87 2.01
CA CYS A 80 -20.44 -10.96 0.98
C CYS A 80 -19.23 -10.38 0.25
N HIS A 81 -19.15 -10.62 -1.06
CA HIS A 81 -18.09 -10.10 -1.89
C HIS A 81 -18.61 -9.63 -3.24
N ASN A 82 -17.99 -8.59 -3.78
CA ASN A 82 -18.34 -8.07 -5.10
C ASN A 82 -17.14 -8.22 -6.06
N PRO A 83 -17.20 -9.14 -7.04
CA PRO A 83 -16.10 -9.37 -7.97
C PRO A 83 -15.81 -8.17 -8.87
N ARG A 84 -16.73 -7.19 -8.98
CA ARG A 84 -16.49 -5.95 -9.73
C ARG A 84 -15.74 -4.87 -8.95
N THR A 85 -15.45 -5.08 -7.67
CA THR A 85 -14.74 -4.08 -6.85
C THR A 85 -13.37 -3.77 -7.43
N MET A 86 -12.55 -4.80 -7.64
CA MET A 86 -11.20 -4.67 -8.18
C MET A 86 -11.14 -3.98 -9.56
N PRO A 87 -11.88 -4.43 -10.59
CA PRO A 87 -11.84 -3.76 -11.89
C PRO A 87 -12.35 -2.32 -11.83
N THR A 88 -13.36 -2.04 -10.98
CA THR A 88 -13.87 -0.66 -10.79
C THR A 88 -12.81 0.25 -10.18
N LEU A 89 -12.15 -0.20 -9.11
CA LEU A 89 -11.13 0.60 -8.43
C LEU A 89 -9.87 0.77 -9.27
N ARG A 90 -9.41 -0.27 -9.97
CA ARG A 90 -8.26 -0.14 -10.89
C ARG A 90 -8.55 0.84 -12.03
N LYS A 91 -9.75 0.83 -12.59
CA LYS A 91 -10.14 1.81 -13.63
C LYS A 91 -10.14 3.24 -13.08
N ARG A 92 -10.62 3.44 -11.84
CA ARG A 92 -10.67 4.76 -11.19
C ARG A 92 -9.30 5.23 -10.71
N SER A 93 -8.43 4.35 -10.22
CA SER A 93 -7.08 4.72 -9.80
C SER A 93 -6.23 5.20 -10.98
N VAL A 94 -6.41 4.62 -12.17
CA VAL A 94 -5.78 5.14 -13.41
C VAL A 94 -6.25 6.57 -13.70
N TYR A 95 -7.54 6.85 -13.56
CA TYR A 95 -8.06 8.22 -13.77
C TYR A 95 -7.47 9.23 -12.77
N LEU A 96 -7.25 8.80 -11.52
CA LEU A 96 -6.62 9.65 -10.50
C LEU A 96 -5.14 9.94 -10.81
N VAL A 97 -4.44 9.03 -11.49
CA VAL A 97 -3.06 9.27 -11.98
C VAL A 97 -3.05 10.24 -13.16
N LEU A 98 -4.07 10.22 -14.04
CA LEU A 98 -4.14 11.10 -15.22
C LEU A 98 -4.61 12.53 -14.91
N THR A 99 -5.09 12.80 -13.69
CA THR A 99 -5.65 14.09 -13.27
C THR A 99 -4.79 14.84 -12.25
N ARG A 100 -3.60 14.30 -11.93
CA ARG A 100 -2.56 14.95 -11.11
C ARG A 100 -1.39 15.38 -11.99
#